data_AF-A0A2J0L405-F1
#
_entry.id   AF-A0A2J0L405-F1
#
_cell.length_a   1.000
_cell.length_b   1.000
_cell.length_c   1.000
_cell.angle_alpha   90.00
_cell.angle_beta   90.00
_cell.angle_gamma   90.00
#
_symmetry.space_group_name_H-M   'P 1'
#
loop_
_entity.id
_entity.type
_entity.pdbx_description
1 polymer ?
#
loop_
_entity_poly.entity_id
_entity_poly.type
_entity_poly.pdbx_seq_one_letter_code
_entity_poly.pdbx_strand_id
1 'polypeptide(L)'
;MKKTQAFLVIGFIVAAALAVGFFMQMKEEENSRIKAESILSSVIKEKDGIEIALNRKIQEKEKLISYLSASLFKEKTINSKLAQNLERSSKRFTMASRTMKPIELEKIIVSSLLEAEGRVLAVDKQNDLIVVNLGSINNLKNGDRLSIYRGDDFIANAELVKVQNRISAAMIIPGDNMIKDAAVEVNDTVK
;
A
#
# COMPACT_ATOMS: atom_id res chain seq x y z
N MET A 1 -30.68 -29.43 -109.21
CA MET A 1 -29.52 -29.54 -108.29
C MET A 1 -29.26 -28.29 -107.42
N LYS A 2 -29.70 -27.07 -107.79
CA LYS A 2 -29.38 -25.85 -107.00
C LYS A 2 -30.10 -25.72 -105.64
N LYS A 3 -31.31 -26.27 -105.50
CA LYS A 3 -32.11 -26.16 -104.24
C LYS A 3 -31.52 -26.98 -103.09
N THR A 4 -30.97 -28.16 -103.36
CA THR A 4 -30.35 -29.03 -102.35
C THR A 4 -29.06 -28.46 -101.77
N GLN A 5 -28.28 -27.72 -102.57
CA GLN A 5 -27.08 -27.03 -102.06
C GLN A 5 -27.44 -25.85 -101.13
N ALA A 6 -28.52 -25.12 -101.41
CA ALA A 6 -28.96 -24.01 -100.56
C ALA A 6 -29.38 -24.48 -99.16
N PHE A 7 -30.10 -25.60 -99.04
CA PHE A 7 -30.47 -26.17 -97.73
C PHE A 7 -29.26 -26.63 -96.91
N LEU A 8 -28.22 -27.16 -97.58
CA LEU A 8 -26.99 -27.61 -96.92
C LEU A 8 -26.19 -26.43 -96.36
N VAL A 9 -26.11 -25.32 -97.11
CA VAL A 9 -25.45 -24.09 -96.65
C VAL A 9 -26.19 -23.47 -95.47
N ILE A 10 -27.52 -23.40 -95.51
CA ILE A 10 -28.32 -22.86 -94.40
C ILE A 10 -28.19 -23.74 -93.15
N GLY A 11 -28.23 -25.07 -93.31
CA GLY A 11 -28.02 -26.00 -92.20
C GLY A 11 -26.65 -25.85 -91.54
N PHE A 12 -25.59 -25.64 -92.33
CA PHE A 12 -24.24 -25.41 -91.81
C PHE A 12 -24.12 -24.09 -91.05
N ILE A 13 -24.74 -23.01 -91.55
CA ILE A 13 -24.75 -21.70 -90.86
C ILE A 13 -25.46 -21.80 -89.51
N VAL A 14 -26.61 -22.48 -89.46
CA VAL A 14 -27.35 -22.67 -88.20
C VAL A 14 -26.55 -23.53 -87.22
N ALA A 15 -25.94 -24.62 -87.70
CA ALA A 15 -25.09 -25.47 -86.87
C ALA A 15 -23.86 -24.71 -86.32
N ALA A 16 -23.22 -23.88 -87.15
CA ALA A 16 -22.09 -23.04 -86.74
C ALA A 16 -22.51 -22.00 -85.69
N ALA A 17 -23.67 -21.34 -85.87
CA ALA A 17 -24.18 -20.37 -84.90
C ALA A 17 -24.50 -21.02 -83.54
N LEU A 18 -25.10 -22.21 -83.54
CA LEU A 18 -25.36 -22.98 -82.31
C LEU A 18 -24.06 -23.41 -81.63
N ALA A 19 -23.06 -23.87 -82.39
CA ALA A 19 -21.75 -24.26 -81.85
C ALA A 19 -21.02 -23.07 -81.21
N VAL A 20 -21.06 -21.88 -81.83
CA VAL A 20 -20.47 -20.67 -81.27
C VAL A 20 -21.21 -20.22 -80.00
N GLY A 21 -22.54 -20.26 -80.00
CA GLY A 21 -23.34 -19.96 -78.81
C GLY A 21 -23.03 -20.89 -77.64
N PHE A 22 -22.93 -22.20 -77.90
CA PHE A 22 -22.57 -23.19 -76.89
C PHE A 22 -21.14 -23.00 -76.36
N PHE A 23 -20.19 -22.65 -77.22
CA PHE A 23 -18.81 -22.37 -76.82
C PHE A 23 -18.69 -21.10 -75.98
N MET A 24 -19.43 -20.04 -76.33
CA MET A 24 -19.50 -18.81 -75.52
C MET A 24 -20.12 -19.10 -74.14
N GLN A 25 -21.19 -19.88 -74.08
CA GLN A 25 -21.84 -20.26 -72.84
C GLN A 25 -20.92 -21.09 -71.93
N MET A 26 -20.20 -22.07 -72.49
CA MET A 26 -19.19 -22.85 -71.74
C MET A 26 -18.07 -21.96 -71.17
N LYS A 27 -17.59 -20.99 -71.95
CA LYS A 27 -16.51 -20.09 -71.52
C LYS A 27 -16.96 -19.13 -70.41
N GLU A 28 -18.22 -18.69 -70.45
CA GLU A 28 -18.82 -17.88 -69.38
C GLU A 28 -19.02 -18.68 -68.10
N GLU A 29 -19.43 -19.94 -68.21
CA GLU A 29 -19.57 -20.86 -67.08
C GLU A 29 -18.20 -21.14 -66.42
N GLU A 30 -17.16 -21.41 -67.21
CA GLU A 30 -15.80 -21.63 -66.71
C GLU A 30 -15.26 -20.40 -65.97
N ASN A 31 -15.41 -19.20 -66.55
CA ASN A 31 -15.03 -17.95 -65.90
C ASN A 31 -15.81 -17.70 -64.60
N SER A 32 -17.08 -18.08 -64.55
CA SER A 32 -17.91 -17.96 -63.35
C SER A 32 -17.48 -18.93 -62.26
N ARG A 33 -17.11 -20.16 -62.64
CA ARG A 33 -16.53 -21.17 -61.74
C ARG A 33 -15.19 -20.70 -61.17
N ILE A 34 -14.29 -20.19 -62.00
CA ILE A 34 -12.99 -19.66 -61.55
C ILE A 34 -13.18 -18.51 -60.56
N LYS A 35 -14.13 -17.59 -60.81
CA LYS A 35 -14.47 -16.52 -59.86
C LYS A 35 -15.02 -17.07 -58.55
N ALA A 36 -15.93 -18.04 -58.63
CA ALA A 36 -16.50 -18.68 -57.44
C ALA A 36 -15.42 -19.39 -56.62
N GLU A 37 -14.51 -20.13 -57.25
CA GLU A 37 -13.38 -20.80 -56.60
C GLU A 37 -12.41 -19.80 -55.97
N SER A 38 -12.10 -18.69 -56.66
CA SER A 38 -11.27 -17.63 -56.12
C SER A 38 -11.89 -17.01 -54.85
N ILE A 39 -13.18 -16.70 -54.88
CA ILE A 39 -13.91 -16.18 -53.71
C ILE A 39 -13.95 -17.22 -52.59
N LEU A 40 -14.19 -18.50 -52.91
CA LEU A 40 -14.17 -19.56 -51.90
C LEU A 40 -12.79 -19.65 -51.24
N SER A 41 -11.71 -19.56 -52.04
CA SER A 41 -10.35 -19.62 -51.54
C SER A 41 -10.00 -18.43 -50.63
N SER A 42 -10.50 -17.22 -50.92
CA SER A 42 -10.29 -16.06 -50.06
C SER A 42 -11.08 -16.19 -48.76
N VAL A 43 -12.33 -16.64 -48.84
CA VAL A 43 -13.18 -16.89 -47.66
C VAL A 43 -12.57 -17.96 -46.75
N ILE A 44 -12.01 -19.04 -47.31
CA ILE A 44 -11.32 -20.07 -46.53
C ILE A 44 -10.10 -19.48 -45.81
N LYS A 45 -9.27 -18.70 -46.51
CA LYS A 45 -8.10 -18.05 -45.89
C LYS A 45 -8.49 -17.09 -44.77
N GLU A 46 -9.55 -16.30 -44.97
CA GLU A 46 -10.06 -15.39 -43.93
C GLU A 46 -10.60 -16.19 -42.74
N LYS A 47 -11.37 -17.25 -42.98
CA LYS A 47 -11.86 -18.14 -41.94
C LYS A 47 -10.71 -18.74 -41.12
N ASP A 48 -9.69 -19.28 -41.78
CA ASP A 48 -8.53 -19.88 -41.10
C ASP A 48 -7.75 -18.82 -40.30
N GLY A 49 -7.58 -17.62 -40.85
CA GLY A 49 -6.96 -16.49 -40.16
C GLY A 49 -7.74 -16.08 -38.90
N ILE A 50 -9.07 -16.03 -39.00
CA ILE A 50 -9.96 -15.74 -37.86
C ILE A 50 -9.88 -16.86 -36.82
N GLU A 51 -9.85 -18.13 -37.24
CA GLU A 51 -9.77 -19.28 -36.35
C GLU A 51 -8.45 -19.29 -35.55
N ILE A 52 -7.33 -19.01 -36.21
CA ILE A 52 -6.02 -18.86 -35.55
C ILE A 52 -6.04 -17.68 -34.56
N ALA A 53 -6.57 -16.53 -34.97
CA ALA A 53 -6.65 -15.35 -34.11
C ALA A 53 -7.55 -15.58 -32.88
N LEU A 54 -8.67 -16.30 -33.07
CA LEU A 54 -9.59 -16.66 -32.00
C LEU A 54 -8.92 -17.63 -31.02
N ASN A 55 -8.27 -18.68 -31.50
CA ASN A 55 -7.57 -19.64 -30.66
C ASN A 55 -6.44 -18.99 -29.86
N ARG A 56 -5.71 -18.03 -30.45
CA ARG A 56 -4.69 -17.25 -29.73
C ARG A 56 -5.31 -16.43 -28.60
N LYS A 57 -6.42 -15.74 -28.85
CA LYS A 57 -7.16 -14.99 -27.82
C LYS A 57 -7.73 -15.89 -26.73
N ILE A 58 -8.19 -17.09 -27.08
CA ILE A 58 -8.65 -18.08 -26.10
C ILE A 58 -7.50 -18.48 -25.18
N GLN A 59 -6.34 -18.83 -25.73
CA GLN A 59 -5.15 -19.19 -24.94
C GLN A 59 -4.68 -18.06 -24.02
N GLU A 60 -4.70 -16.81 -24.49
CA GLU A 60 -4.38 -15.65 -23.65
C GLU A 60 -5.37 -15.49 -22.49
N LYS A 61 -6.67 -15.64 -22.76
CA LYS A 61 -7.70 -15.59 -21.71
C LYS A 61 -7.58 -16.74 -20.71
N GLU A 62 -7.26 -17.95 -21.16
CA GLU A 62 -7.04 -19.09 -20.26
C GLU A 62 -5.84 -18.86 -19.33
N LYS A 63 -4.74 -18.29 -19.84
CA LYS A 63 -3.59 -17.89 -19.02
C LYS A 63 -3.99 -16.84 -17.98
N LEU A 64 -4.77 -15.84 -18.36
CA LEU A 64 -5.28 -14.82 -17.43
C LEU A 64 -6.18 -15.43 -16.35
N ILE A 65 -7.07 -16.35 -16.71
CA ILE A 65 -7.94 -17.07 -15.77
C ILE A 65 -7.09 -17.90 -14.79
N SER A 66 -6.07 -18.60 -15.28
CA SER A 66 -5.14 -19.35 -14.43
C SER A 66 -4.40 -18.44 -13.45
N TYR A 67 -3.91 -17.29 -13.92
CA TYR A 67 -3.24 -16.32 -13.05
C TYR A 67 -4.18 -15.73 -11.99
N LEU A 68 -5.38 -15.28 -12.40
CA LEU A 68 -6.38 -14.71 -11.50
C LEU A 68 -6.85 -15.71 -10.44
N SER A 69 -7.12 -16.95 -10.85
CA SER A 69 -7.53 -18.00 -9.91
C SER A 69 -6.44 -18.35 -8.90
N ALA A 70 -5.18 -18.41 -9.32
CA ALA A 70 -4.05 -18.60 -8.42
C ALA A 70 -3.89 -17.42 -7.44
N SER A 71 -4.08 -16.19 -7.92
CA SER A 71 -4.01 -14.99 -7.07
C SER A 71 -5.14 -14.96 -6.04
N LEU A 72 -6.37 -15.27 -6.46
CA LEU A 72 -7.54 -15.33 -5.59
C LEU A 72 -7.37 -16.41 -4.52
N PHE A 73 -6.82 -17.57 -4.88
CA PHE A 73 -6.50 -18.63 -3.90
C PHE A 73 -5.48 -18.17 -2.85
N LYS A 74 -4.43 -17.46 -3.27
CA LYS A 74 -3.44 -16.88 -2.35
C LYS A 74 -4.09 -15.87 -1.41
N GLU A 75 -4.92 -14.97 -1.93
CA GLU A 75 -5.62 -13.97 -1.13
C GLU A 75 -6.57 -14.61 -0.11
N LYS A 76 -7.37 -15.61 -0.53
CA LYS A 76 -8.25 -16.35 0.36
C LYS A 76 -7.49 -17.06 1.49
N THR A 77 -6.29 -17.57 1.18
CA THR A 77 -5.40 -18.20 2.16
C THR A 77 -4.79 -17.20 3.14
N ILE A 78 -4.44 -16.00 2.67
CA ILE A 78 -3.93 -14.93 3.52
C ILE A 78 -5.05 -14.44 4.45
N ASN A 79 -6.25 -14.21 3.91
CA ASN A 79 -7.40 -13.75 4.67
C ASN A 79 -7.83 -14.77 5.74
N SER A 80 -7.80 -16.08 5.42
CA SER A 80 -8.10 -17.11 6.42
C SER A 80 -7.04 -17.17 7.54
N LYS A 81 -5.75 -17.03 7.21
CA LYS A 81 -4.67 -16.95 8.20
C LYS A 81 -4.79 -15.71 9.08
N LEU A 82 -5.13 -14.56 8.50
CA LEU A 82 -5.32 -13.31 9.22
C LEU A 82 -6.52 -13.40 10.18
N ALA A 83 -7.65 -13.91 9.70
CA ALA A 83 -8.84 -14.14 10.53
C ALA A 83 -8.52 -15.10 11.70
N GLN A 84 -7.81 -16.19 11.43
CA GLN A 84 -7.39 -17.15 12.47
C GLN A 84 -6.46 -16.50 13.51
N ASN A 85 -5.51 -15.66 13.08
CA ASN A 85 -4.62 -14.96 14.00
C ASN A 85 -5.36 -13.93 14.85
N LEU A 86 -6.32 -13.20 14.26
CA LEU A 86 -7.16 -12.25 14.98
C LEU A 86 -8.01 -12.96 16.03
N GLU A 87 -8.61 -14.10 15.68
CA GLU A 87 -9.39 -14.92 16.61
C GLU A 87 -8.53 -15.49 17.75
N ARG A 88 -7.30 -15.94 17.45
CA ARG A 88 -6.35 -16.38 18.48
C ARG A 88 -5.98 -15.24 19.42
N SER A 89 -5.75 -14.04 18.89
CA SER A 89 -5.41 -12.86 19.69
C SER A 89 -6.59 -12.42 20.58
N SER A 90 -7.81 -12.38 20.03
CA SER A 90 -9.00 -12.00 20.79
C SER A 90 -9.33 -13.00 21.91
N LYS A 91 -9.16 -14.32 21.65
CA LYS A 91 -9.27 -15.35 22.69
C LYS A 91 -8.22 -15.16 23.79
N ARG A 92 -6.97 -14.84 23.44
CA ARG A 92 -5.93 -14.54 24.44
C ARG A 92 -6.28 -13.32 25.28
N PHE A 93 -6.78 -12.25 24.66
CA PHE A 93 -7.17 -11.04 25.38
C PHE A 93 -8.34 -11.28 26.34
N THR A 94 -9.39 -11.99 25.88
CA THR A 94 -10.54 -12.33 26.73
C THR A 94 -10.19 -13.30 27.85
N MET A 95 -9.27 -14.23 27.64
CA MET A 95 -8.75 -15.11 28.70
C MET A 95 -7.90 -14.34 29.71
N ALA A 96 -7.01 -13.45 29.26
CA ALA A 96 -6.21 -12.60 30.13
C ALA A 96 -7.07 -11.65 30.97
N SER A 97 -8.17 -11.13 30.41
CA SER A 97 -9.10 -10.26 31.11
C SER A 97 -9.93 -10.99 32.18
N ARG A 98 -10.08 -12.33 32.11
CA ARG A 98 -10.86 -13.12 33.08
C ARG A 98 -10.06 -13.54 34.32
N THR A 99 -8.73 -13.48 34.27
CA THR A 99 -7.86 -13.90 35.39
C THR A 99 -7.33 -12.77 36.25
N MET A 100 -7.63 -11.50 35.91
CA MET A 100 -7.33 -10.41 36.81
C MET A 100 -8.45 -10.30 37.86
N LYS A 101 -8.35 -11.12 38.92
CA LYS A 101 -8.82 -10.62 40.22
C LYS A 101 -8.11 -9.28 40.42
N PRO A 102 -8.80 -8.21 40.87
CA PRO A 102 -8.14 -6.97 41.20
C PRO A 102 -7.08 -7.30 42.25
N ILE A 103 -5.82 -7.32 41.81
CA ILE A 103 -4.70 -7.33 42.73
C ILE A 103 -4.72 -5.91 43.25
N GLU A 104 -5.30 -5.73 44.45
CA GLU A 104 -5.04 -4.55 45.26
C GLU A 104 -3.54 -4.57 45.54
N LEU A 105 -2.79 -3.98 44.62
CA LEU A 105 -1.38 -3.72 44.82
C LEU A 105 -1.34 -2.75 45.99
N GLU A 106 -0.73 -3.20 47.10
CA GLU A 106 -0.34 -2.29 48.17
C GLU A 106 0.35 -1.09 47.52
N LYS A 107 -0.02 0.11 47.96
CA LYS A 107 0.55 1.36 47.47
C LYS A 107 2.07 1.16 47.45
N ILE A 108 2.65 1.10 46.25
CA ILE A 108 4.11 1.11 46.10
C ILE A 108 4.51 2.51 46.52
N ILE A 109 4.81 2.66 47.81
CA ILE A 109 5.53 3.81 48.31
C ILE A 109 6.95 3.58 47.79
N VAL A 110 7.23 4.10 46.61
CA VAL A 110 8.60 4.34 46.20
C VAL A 110 9.08 5.45 47.14
N SER A 111 9.54 5.07 48.32
CA SER A 111 10.37 5.93 49.14
C SER A 111 11.67 6.09 48.36
N SER A 112 11.70 7.09 47.48
CA SER A 112 12.93 7.59 46.89
C SER A 112 13.81 8.00 48.07
N LEU A 113 14.68 7.09 48.50
CA LEU A 113 15.53 7.24 49.68
C LEU A 113 16.64 8.28 49.48
N LEU A 114 16.46 9.20 48.54
CA LEU A 114 17.31 10.34 48.28
C LEU A 114 16.41 11.54 47.96
N GLU A 115 15.89 12.17 49.02
CA GLU A 115 15.54 13.60 48.97
C GLU A 115 16.85 14.38 48.89
N ALA A 116 17.47 14.39 47.71
CA ALA A 116 18.64 15.22 47.47
C ALA A 116 18.15 16.67 47.33
N GLU A 117 17.98 17.36 48.45
CA GLU A 117 17.63 18.78 48.45
C GLU A 117 18.83 19.64 48.04
N GLY A 118 18.62 20.46 47.03
CA GLY A 118 19.59 21.39 46.47
C GLY A 118 19.15 22.83 46.59
N ARG A 119 20.02 23.73 46.11
CA ARG A 119 19.81 25.16 45.99
C ARG A 119 20.28 25.65 44.63
N VAL A 120 19.57 26.64 44.12
CA VAL A 120 19.99 27.42 42.95
C VAL A 120 21.18 28.30 43.33
N LEU A 121 22.31 28.10 42.66
CA LEU A 121 23.54 28.87 42.85
C LEU A 121 23.60 30.10 41.94
N ALA A 122 23.08 29.97 40.73
CA ALA A 122 23.07 31.05 39.74
C ALA A 122 21.86 30.90 38.81
N VAL A 123 21.36 32.05 38.33
CA VAL A 123 20.23 32.14 37.40
C VAL A 123 20.64 33.04 36.24
N ASP A 124 20.55 32.52 35.03
CA ASP A 124 20.59 33.29 33.80
C ASP A 124 19.17 33.47 33.27
N LYS A 125 18.60 34.65 33.53
CA LYS A 125 17.23 35.01 33.13
C LYS A 125 17.08 35.24 31.63
N GLN A 126 18.17 35.38 30.88
CA GLN A 126 18.09 35.60 29.43
C GLN A 126 17.94 34.28 28.66
N ASN A 127 18.50 33.20 29.22
CA ASN A 127 18.55 31.88 28.59
C ASN A 127 17.75 30.81 29.36
N ASP A 128 16.96 31.22 30.36
CA ASP A 128 16.18 30.33 31.23
C ASP A 128 17.02 29.17 31.81
N LEU A 129 18.29 29.47 32.13
CA LEU A 129 19.27 28.49 32.60
C LEU A 129 19.60 28.74 34.06
N ILE A 130 19.60 27.69 34.86
CA ILE A 130 19.98 27.74 36.26
C ILE A 130 21.12 26.77 36.54
N VAL A 131 21.93 27.11 37.54
CA VAL A 131 22.96 26.23 38.08
C VAL A 131 22.55 25.82 39.49
N VAL A 132 22.55 24.53 39.78
CA VAL A 132 22.16 23.97 41.08
C VAL A 132 23.32 23.22 41.71
N ASN A 133 23.36 23.17 43.04
CA ASN A 133 24.39 22.47 43.82
C ASN A 133 24.15 20.95 43.97
N LEU A 134 23.46 20.35 43.00
CA LEU A 134 23.26 18.91 42.90
C LEU A 134 23.94 18.39 41.65
N GLY A 135 24.52 17.20 41.71
CA GLY A 135 25.26 16.62 40.61
C GLY A 135 25.19 15.10 40.54
N SER A 136 26.14 14.49 39.84
CA SER A 136 26.20 13.04 39.67
C SER A 136 26.41 12.29 40.98
N ILE A 137 27.01 12.93 42.01
CA ILE A 137 27.12 12.34 43.36
C ILE A 137 25.75 12.16 44.03
N ASN A 138 24.74 12.92 43.56
CA ASN A 138 23.35 12.84 44.01
C ASN A 138 22.52 11.92 43.09
N ASN A 139 23.16 11.11 42.25
CA ASN A 139 22.55 10.22 41.25
C ASN A 139 21.75 10.93 40.14
N LEU A 140 21.99 12.23 39.92
CA LEU A 140 21.36 12.96 38.82
C LEU A 140 22.00 12.64 37.46
N LYS A 141 21.19 12.63 36.41
CA LYS A 141 21.57 12.41 35.02
C LYS A 141 21.03 13.51 34.12
N ASN A 142 21.63 13.66 32.94
CA ASN A 142 21.10 14.56 31.92
C ASN A 142 19.69 14.08 31.51
N GLY A 143 18.73 14.99 31.43
CA GLY A 143 17.32 14.72 31.16
C GLY A 143 16.47 14.48 32.41
N ASP A 144 17.07 14.36 33.59
CA ASP A 144 16.31 14.31 34.84
C ASP A 144 15.62 15.66 35.11
N ARG A 145 14.47 15.61 35.77
CA ARG A 145 13.65 16.80 36.07
C ARG A 145 13.72 17.14 37.54
N LEU A 146 13.83 18.42 37.83
CA LEU A 146 13.87 18.99 39.17
C LEU A 146 12.74 20.00 39.36
N SER A 147 12.21 20.05 40.56
CA SER A 147 11.17 21.00 40.97
C SER A 147 11.79 22.09 41.85
N ILE A 148 11.49 23.35 41.53
CA ILE A 148 12.05 24.53 42.21
C ILE A 148 10.99 25.14 43.11
N TYR A 149 11.37 25.40 44.36
CA TYR A 149 10.52 25.92 45.41
C TYR A 149 11.11 27.15 46.09
N ARG A 150 10.25 28.09 46.48
CA ARG A 150 10.60 29.19 47.38
C ARG A 150 9.84 29.01 48.68
N GLY A 151 10.51 28.49 49.70
CA GLY A 151 9.81 27.99 50.89
C GLY A 151 8.97 26.77 50.52
N ASP A 152 7.66 26.84 50.74
CA ASP A 152 6.70 25.78 50.40
C ASP A 152 6.01 26.01 49.05
N ASP A 153 6.25 27.16 48.40
CA ASP A 153 5.60 27.53 47.14
C ASP A 153 6.37 26.97 45.94
N PHE A 154 5.65 26.23 45.09
CA PHE A 154 6.18 25.75 43.82
C PHE A 154 6.33 26.89 42.82
N ILE A 155 7.53 27.02 42.24
CA ILE A 155 7.85 28.10 41.29
C ILE A 155 7.85 27.57 39.86
N ALA A 156 8.66 26.55 39.59
CA ALA A 156 8.91 26.05 38.24
C ALA A 156 9.50 24.64 38.25
N ASN A 157 9.43 23.97 37.09
CA ASN A 157 10.20 22.77 36.80
C ASN A 157 11.42 23.11 35.96
N ALA A 158 12.52 22.39 36.13
CA ALA A 158 13.71 22.50 35.30
C ALA A 158 14.21 21.11 34.87
N GLU A 159 14.77 21.03 33.66
CA GLU A 159 15.35 19.81 33.11
C GLU A 159 16.87 19.91 33.04
N LEU A 160 17.56 18.89 33.52
CA LEU A 160 19.02 18.87 33.60
C LEU A 160 19.66 18.73 32.22
N VAL A 161 20.35 19.77 31.77
CA VAL A 161 21.04 19.79 30.48
C VAL A 161 22.46 19.23 30.61
N LYS A 162 23.13 19.55 31.73
CA LYS A 162 24.51 19.12 31.97
C LYS A 162 24.76 18.86 33.44
N VAL A 163 25.07 17.62 33.77
CA VAL A 163 25.44 17.20 35.12
C VAL A 163 26.96 17.08 35.27
N GLN A 164 27.51 17.70 36.32
CA GLN A 164 28.88 17.49 36.80
C GLN A 164 28.84 16.83 38.19
N ASN A 165 30.01 16.61 38.80
CA ASN A 165 30.10 15.91 40.08
C ASN A 165 29.23 16.53 41.18
N ARG A 166 29.38 17.82 41.46
CA ARG A 166 28.72 18.52 42.58
C ARG A 166 27.74 19.63 42.15
N ILE A 167 27.66 19.89 40.86
CA ILE A 167 26.81 20.94 40.29
C ILE A 167 26.19 20.44 39.00
N SER A 168 25.08 21.04 38.62
CA SER A 168 24.46 20.80 37.33
C SER A 168 23.80 22.05 36.79
N ALA A 169 23.70 22.10 35.46
CA ALA A 169 22.97 23.14 34.75
C ALA A 169 21.62 22.56 34.32
N ALA A 170 20.55 23.27 34.63
CA ALA A 170 19.19 22.89 34.28
C ALA A 170 18.51 24.05 33.52
N MET A 171 17.67 23.71 32.56
CA MET A 171 16.87 24.65 31.79
C MET A 171 15.46 24.68 32.35
N ILE A 172 14.93 25.87 32.62
CA ILE A 172 13.58 26.06 33.16
C ILE A 172 12.57 25.68 32.06
N ILE A 173 11.60 24.84 32.40
CA ILE A 173 10.54 24.40 31.50
C ILE A 173 9.33 25.30 31.73
N PRO A 174 8.88 26.08 30.71
CA PRO A 174 7.64 26.85 30.81
C PRO A 174 6.45 25.89 30.94
N GLY A 175 5.65 26.04 32.00
CA GLY A 175 4.50 25.18 32.27
C GLY A 175 3.29 25.95 32.75
N ASP A 176 2.09 25.41 32.51
CA ASP A 176 0.79 26.05 32.84
C ASP A 176 0.60 26.32 34.34
N ASN A 177 1.33 25.60 35.20
CA ASN A 177 1.31 25.73 36.67
C ASN A 177 2.41 26.64 37.24
N MET A 178 3.10 27.41 36.39
CA MET A 178 4.02 28.44 36.88
C MET A 178 3.25 29.57 37.56
N ILE A 179 3.72 30.01 38.72
CA ILE A 179 3.23 31.25 39.32
C ILE A 179 3.64 32.37 38.34
N LYS A 180 2.64 33.01 37.71
CA LYS A 180 2.81 33.94 36.57
C LYS A 180 3.72 35.14 36.86
N ASP A 181 4.05 35.40 38.12
CA ASP A 181 4.89 36.51 38.58
C ASP A 181 6.10 36.08 39.42
N ALA A 182 6.37 34.77 39.59
CA ALA A 182 7.50 34.28 40.38
C ALA A 182 8.63 33.77 39.48
N ALA A 183 9.64 34.61 39.27
CA ALA A 183 10.87 34.20 38.60
C ALA A 183 11.78 33.43 39.56
N VAL A 184 12.48 32.41 39.05
CA VAL A 184 13.50 31.69 39.81
C VAL A 184 14.63 32.64 40.24
N GLU A 185 15.04 32.54 41.50
CA GLU A 185 16.09 33.34 42.10
C GLU A 185 17.18 32.45 42.72
N VAL A 186 18.32 33.09 43.02
CA VAL A 186 19.42 32.43 43.72
C VAL A 186 18.97 32.08 45.15
N ASN A 187 19.32 30.87 45.60
CA ASN A 187 18.91 30.23 46.85
C ASN A 187 17.52 29.61 46.87
N ASP A 188 16.77 29.60 45.77
CA ASP A 188 15.57 28.77 45.68
C ASP A 188 15.93 27.28 45.87
N THR A 189 15.05 26.54 46.52
CA THR A 189 15.25 25.12 46.87
C THR A 189 14.92 24.25 45.67
N VAL A 190 15.70 23.20 45.46
CA VAL A 190 15.52 22.29 44.32
C VAL A 190 15.38 20.87 44.82
N LYS A 191 14.39 20.14 44.32
CA LYS A 191 14.07 18.75 44.69
C LYS A 191 13.90 17.87 43.47
#